data_AF-A0A9D5NZJ8-F1
#
_entry.id   AF-A0A9D5NZJ8-F1
#
_cell.length_a   1.000
_cell.length_b   1.000
_cell.length_c   1.000
_cell.angle_alpha   90.00
_cell.angle_beta   90.00
_cell.angle_gamma   90.00
#
_symmetry.space_group_name_H-M   'P 1'
#
loop_
_entity.id
_entity.type
_entity.pdbx_description
1 polymer ?
#
loop_
_entity_poly.entity_id
_entity_poly.type
_entity_poly.pdbx_seq_one_letter_code
_entity_poly.pdbx_strand_id
1 'polypeptide(L)'
;MTQTTEAPYSSARREFTRLESEEDLRRLFDLDTLRRSLFEHKDEAGKKDWEETRQLLLNASDTQRAELLFSHRLLATYGSSMPLIRYMLESTPPVEWQASITERRQELIDRMAGTEAGKHWMRCMRQKGGWKFTAIYLWGERSRVTSEAIDLFFLMLDEISILTDFLAGRSKDYGYDFKTKEFTDYGKLKEYIYGNEGKARKIIELLNQSIAGKKEPKTMVMPIRAAYEAGAVARIPHNTFEEIFDPENIVKKSSYNEYIDLNNRCYNDPAFASLMEEFQQYV
;
A
#
# COMPACT_ATOMS: atom_id res chain seq x y z
N MET A 1 6.71 -4.89 -44.67
CA MET A 1 6.92 -3.88 -43.61
C MET A 1 5.58 -3.27 -43.27
N THR A 2 4.88 -3.87 -42.31
CA THR A 2 3.59 -3.38 -41.81
C THR A 2 3.85 -2.58 -40.55
N GLN A 3 3.70 -1.27 -40.64
CA GLN A 3 3.69 -0.37 -39.50
C GLN A 3 2.45 -0.69 -38.65
N THR A 4 2.67 -1.22 -37.45
CA THR A 4 1.66 -1.30 -36.40
C THR A 4 1.36 0.12 -35.92
N THR A 5 0.27 0.70 -36.42
CA THR A 5 -0.34 1.89 -35.84
C THR A 5 -0.79 1.58 -34.42
N GLU A 6 -0.12 2.18 -33.43
CA GLU A 6 -0.58 2.19 -32.04
C GLU A 6 -2.03 2.67 -31.97
N ALA A 7 -2.85 1.97 -31.17
CA ALA A 7 -4.26 2.27 -31.00
C ALA A 7 -4.47 3.68 -30.39
N PRO A 8 -5.60 4.37 -30.66
CA PRO A 8 -5.89 5.75 -30.24
C PRO A 8 -6.03 5.97 -28.71
N TYR A 9 -5.68 4.99 -27.88
CA TYR A 9 -5.85 5.02 -26.43
C TYR A 9 -4.66 5.63 -25.66
N SER A 10 -3.63 6.15 -26.35
CA SER A 10 -2.42 6.64 -25.70
C SER A 10 -2.50 8.07 -25.13
N SER A 11 -3.46 8.90 -25.55
CA SER A 11 -3.57 10.29 -25.04
C SER A 11 -4.26 10.37 -23.69
N ALA A 12 -5.39 9.68 -23.49
CA ALA A 12 -6.04 9.59 -22.18
C ALA A 12 -5.11 8.91 -21.15
N ARG A 13 -4.41 7.84 -21.55
CA ARG A 13 -3.42 7.17 -20.70
C ARG A 13 -2.29 8.12 -20.29
N ARG A 14 -1.84 9.02 -21.18
CA ARG A 14 -0.85 10.07 -20.88
C ARG A 14 -1.37 11.20 -19.98
N GLU A 15 -2.63 11.58 -20.10
CA GLU A 15 -3.28 12.58 -19.23
C GLU A 15 -3.55 12.06 -17.81
N PHE A 16 -3.58 10.72 -17.63
CA PHE A 16 -3.81 10.06 -16.34
C PHE A 16 -2.55 9.43 -15.71
N THR A 17 -1.46 9.21 -16.46
CA THR A 17 -0.12 8.87 -15.92
C THR A 17 0.54 10.01 -15.13
N ARG A 18 -0.18 11.11 -14.92
CA ARG A 18 0.20 12.29 -14.16
C ARG A 18 -0.73 12.50 -12.96
N LEU A 19 -1.00 11.43 -12.22
CA LEU A 19 -1.32 11.56 -10.80
C LEU A 19 0.00 11.95 -10.11
N GLU A 20 0.47 13.18 -10.36
CA GLU A 20 1.86 13.62 -10.12
C GLU A 20 2.20 13.74 -8.62
N SER A 21 1.21 13.60 -7.72
CA SER A 21 1.41 13.68 -6.27
C SER A 21 0.48 12.75 -5.49
N GLU A 22 0.95 12.28 -4.33
CA GLU A 22 0.13 11.57 -3.33
C GLU A 22 -1.07 12.40 -2.84
N GLU A 23 -0.99 13.73 -2.95
CA GLU A 23 -2.09 14.64 -2.61
C GLU A 23 -3.25 14.55 -3.63
N ASP A 24 -2.94 14.45 -4.92
CA ASP A 24 -3.95 14.23 -5.95
C ASP A 24 -4.63 12.87 -5.82
N LEU A 25 -3.86 11.83 -5.49
CA LEU A 25 -4.41 10.50 -5.23
C LEU A 25 -5.39 10.53 -4.07
N ARG A 26 -5.01 11.18 -2.97
CA ARG A 26 -5.91 11.38 -1.83
C ARG A 26 -7.15 12.14 -2.26
N ARG A 27 -7.05 13.22 -3.01
CA ARG A 27 -8.25 13.96 -3.46
C ARG A 27 -9.19 13.12 -4.32
N LEU A 28 -8.65 12.30 -5.22
CA LEU A 28 -9.46 11.49 -6.15
C LEU A 28 -10.08 10.25 -5.51
N PHE A 29 -9.47 9.72 -4.45
CA PHE A 29 -9.84 8.46 -3.81
C PHE A 29 -10.09 8.61 -2.30
N ASP A 30 -10.27 9.82 -1.78
CA ASP A 30 -10.69 10.08 -0.40
C ASP A 30 -12.16 9.71 -0.24
N LEU A 31 -12.38 8.44 0.08
CA LEU A 31 -13.68 7.93 0.43
C LEU A 31 -14.10 8.33 1.84
N ASP A 32 -13.23 8.89 2.66
CA ASP A 32 -13.49 9.21 4.05
C ASP A 32 -14.32 10.50 4.15
N THR A 33 -13.94 11.53 3.40
CA THR A 33 -14.75 12.74 3.19
C THR A 33 -16.09 12.40 2.52
N LEU A 34 -16.07 11.50 1.54
CA LEU A 34 -17.26 11.08 0.82
C LEU A 34 -18.19 10.29 1.73
N ARG A 35 -17.67 9.29 2.45
CA ARG A 35 -18.39 8.52 3.46
C ARG A 35 -18.95 9.46 4.51
N ARG A 36 -18.19 10.39 5.10
CA ARG A 36 -18.73 11.35 6.07
C ARG A 36 -19.84 12.22 5.48
N SER A 37 -19.67 12.78 4.28
CA SER A 37 -20.74 13.53 3.59
C SER A 37 -21.99 12.68 3.33
N LEU A 38 -21.84 11.36 3.18
CA LEU A 38 -22.92 10.40 2.98
C LEU A 38 -23.47 9.84 4.30
N PHE A 39 -22.67 9.82 5.36
CA PHE A 39 -22.98 9.34 6.71
C PHE A 39 -23.53 10.44 7.61
N GLU A 40 -23.28 11.72 7.34
CA GLU A 40 -24.03 12.83 7.93
C GLU A 40 -25.52 12.77 7.51
N HIS A 41 -25.85 12.09 6.40
CA HIS A 41 -27.22 11.69 6.06
C HIS A 41 -27.67 10.38 6.77
N LYS A 42 -26.74 9.65 7.39
CA LYS A 42 -26.97 8.36 8.04
C LYS A 42 -26.97 8.42 9.58
N ASP A 43 -26.48 9.46 10.26
CA ASP A 43 -26.74 9.61 11.70
C ASP A 43 -28.23 9.86 11.99
N GLU A 44 -29.02 10.24 10.96
CA GLU A 44 -30.49 10.16 10.98
C GLU A 44 -31.06 8.81 10.47
N ALA A 45 -30.29 7.98 9.75
CA ALA A 45 -30.76 6.75 9.08
C ALA A 45 -30.22 5.43 9.67
N GLY A 46 -29.20 5.45 10.54
CA GLY A 46 -28.68 4.28 11.24
C GLY A 46 -29.63 3.75 12.33
N LYS A 47 -30.69 4.52 12.61
CA LYS A 47 -31.87 4.11 13.39
C LYS A 47 -33.09 3.78 12.53
N LYS A 48 -33.01 3.96 11.21
CA LYS A 48 -34.16 3.79 10.30
C LYS A 48 -34.15 2.41 9.68
N ASP A 49 -35.30 1.74 9.78
CA ASP A 49 -35.56 0.44 9.18
C ASP A 49 -35.23 0.45 7.67
N TRP A 50 -34.86 -0.71 7.11
CA TRP A 50 -34.70 -0.88 5.67
C TRP A 50 -35.97 -0.43 4.91
N GLU A 51 -37.14 -0.61 5.51
CA GLU A 51 -38.41 -0.14 4.95
C GLU A 51 -38.48 1.40 4.86
N GLU A 52 -37.92 2.14 5.81
CA GLU A 52 -37.83 3.60 5.74
C GLU A 52 -36.82 4.06 4.67
N THR A 53 -35.69 3.37 4.55
CA THR A 53 -34.71 3.64 3.48
C THR A 53 -35.32 3.36 2.10
N ARG A 54 -36.12 2.29 1.99
CA ARG A 54 -36.87 1.95 0.78
C ARG A 54 -37.91 3.01 0.43
N GLN A 55 -38.67 3.51 1.39
CA GLN A 55 -39.63 4.60 1.15
C GLN A 55 -38.95 5.91 0.76
N LEU A 56 -37.80 6.23 1.35
CA LEU A 56 -36.97 7.37 0.94
C LEU A 56 -36.50 7.22 -0.52
N LEU A 57 -36.05 6.03 -0.93
CA LEU A 57 -35.67 5.76 -2.32
C LEU A 57 -36.85 5.88 -3.30
N LEU A 58 -38.05 5.44 -2.90
CA LEU A 58 -39.25 5.55 -3.73
C LEU A 58 -39.67 7.01 -3.94
N ASN A 59 -39.55 7.84 -2.91
CA ASN A 59 -39.95 9.26 -2.94
C ASN A 59 -38.84 10.22 -3.42
N ALA A 60 -37.60 9.75 -3.53
CA ALA A 60 -36.46 10.54 -3.96
C ALA A 60 -36.56 10.94 -5.45
N SER A 61 -36.03 12.12 -5.78
CA SER A 61 -35.76 12.49 -7.16
C SER A 61 -34.70 11.55 -7.77
N ASP A 62 -34.63 11.45 -9.10
CA ASP A 62 -33.67 10.56 -9.76
C ASP A 62 -32.21 10.86 -9.35
N THR A 63 -31.87 12.13 -9.17
CA THR A 63 -30.56 12.55 -8.68
C THR A 63 -30.31 12.07 -7.25
N GLN A 64 -31.28 12.28 -6.35
CA GLN A 64 -31.16 11.84 -4.96
C GLN A 64 -31.06 10.32 -4.86
N ARG A 65 -31.83 9.59 -5.68
CA ARG A 65 -31.81 8.14 -5.75
C ARG A 65 -30.46 7.63 -6.27
N ALA A 66 -29.88 8.29 -7.28
CA ALA A 66 -28.55 7.98 -7.78
C ALA A 66 -27.48 8.14 -6.70
N GLU A 67 -27.49 9.26 -5.98
CA GLU A 67 -26.57 9.54 -4.87
C GLU A 67 -26.71 8.49 -3.75
N LEU A 68 -27.93 8.19 -3.31
CA LEU A 68 -28.19 7.19 -2.26
C LEU A 68 -27.69 5.80 -2.64
N LEU A 69 -27.98 5.34 -3.87
CA LEU A 69 -27.57 4.01 -4.31
C LEU A 69 -26.08 3.89 -4.55
N PHE A 70 -25.44 4.95 -5.06
CA PHE A 70 -23.97 5.01 -5.15
C PHE A 70 -23.35 4.80 -3.76
N SER A 71 -23.88 5.51 -2.77
CA SER A 71 -23.44 5.44 -1.37
C SER A 71 -23.61 4.04 -0.79
N HIS A 72 -24.80 3.45 -0.94
CA HIS A 72 -25.07 2.10 -0.45
C HIS A 72 -24.16 1.05 -1.08
N ARG A 73 -23.92 1.13 -2.40
CA ARG A 73 -23.00 0.21 -3.09
C ARG A 73 -21.57 0.37 -2.58
N LEU A 74 -21.08 1.60 -2.48
CA LEU A 74 -19.75 1.87 -1.95
C LEU A 74 -19.56 1.31 -0.53
N LEU A 75 -20.58 1.43 0.32
CA LEU A 75 -20.56 0.86 1.67
C LEU A 75 -20.62 -0.66 1.68
N ALA A 76 -21.43 -1.27 0.81
CA ALA A 76 -21.50 -2.71 0.70
C ALA A 76 -20.17 -3.32 0.22
N THR A 77 -19.51 -2.65 -0.74
CA THR A 77 -18.22 -3.08 -1.28
C THR A 77 -17.12 -3.16 -0.23
N TYR A 78 -17.19 -2.36 0.83
CA TYR A 78 -16.25 -2.43 1.96
C TYR A 78 -16.19 -3.81 2.61
N GLY A 79 -17.32 -4.53 2.65
CA GLY A 79 -17.36 -5.91 3.14
C GLY A 79 -16.58 -6.91 2.27
N SER A 80 -16.31 -6.57 1.00
CA SER A 80 -15.60 -7.41 0.03
C SER A 80 -14.14 -7.00 -0.18
N SER A 81 -13.87 -5.70 -0.25
CA SER A 81 -12.52 -5.16 -0.47
C SER A 81 -11.60 -5.44 0.72
N MET A 82 -12.10 -5.28 1.95
CA MET A 82 -11.30 -5.42 3.16
C MET A 82 -10.70 -6.82 3.35
N PRO A 83 -11.46 -7.92 3.21
CA PRO A 83 -10.89 -9.26 3.23
C PRO A 83 -9.80 -9.49 2.17
N LEU A 84 -9.98 -8.95 0.96
CA LEU A 84 -9.00 -9.09 -0.13
C LEU A 84 -7.69 -8.37 0.19
N ILE A 85 -7.80 -7.12 0.65
CA ILE A 85 -6.63 -6.34 1.07
C ILE A 85 -5.97 -6.97 2.28
N ARG A 86 -6.73 -7.46 3.27
CA ARG A 86 -6.19 -8.18 4.43
C ARG A 86 -5.39 -9.39 3.99
N TYR A 87 -5.96 -10.24 3.15
CA TYR A 87 -5.29 -11.42 2.63
C TYR A 87 -3.99 -11.06 1.91
N MET A 88 -4.01 -10.03 1.06
CA MET A 88 -2.82 -9.54 0.37
C MET A 88 -1.74 -9.10 1.36
N LEU A 89 -2.09 -8.30 2.36
CA LEU A 89 -1.16 -7.80 3.36
C LEU A 89 -0.59 -8.92 4.23
N GLU A 90 -1.42 -9.87 4.67
CA GLU A 90 -0.98 -11.01 5.48
C GLU A 90 -0.12 -12.00 4.68
N SER A 91 -0.34 -12.10 3.38
CA SER A 91 0.41 -13.02 2.49
C SER A 91 1.69 -12.41 1.92
N THR A 92 1.83 -11.08 1.96
CA THR A 92 3.01 -10.39 1.45
C THR A 92 4.05 -10.26 2.57
N PRO A 93 5.34 -10.54 2.34
CA PRO A 93 6.39 -10.26 3.31
C PRO A 93 6.40 -8.77 3.71
N PRO A 94 6.60 -8.42 5.00
CA PRO A 94 6.55 -7.01 5.45
C PRO A 94 7.46 -6.07 4.67
N VAL A 95 8.63 -6.58 4.29
CA VAL A 95 9.67 -5.90 3.52
C VAL A 95 9.30 -5.62 2.06
N GLU A 96 8.28 -6.32 1.54
CA GLU A 96 7.75 -6.13 0.19
C GLU A 96 6.43 -5.36 0.21
N TRP A 97 5.82 -5.13 1.38
CA TRP A 97 4.52 -4.47 1.51
C TRP A 97 4.45 -3.18 0.72
N GLN A 98 5.41 -2.26 0.92
CA GLN A 98 5.35 -0.98 0.25
C GLN A 98 5.42 -1.13 -1.27
N ALA A 99 6.30 -1.99 -1.78
CA ALA A 99 6.45 -2.25 -3.21
C ALA A 99 5.19 -2.93 -3.80
N SER A 100 4.74 -4.03 -3.20
CA SER A 100 3.58 -4.80 -3.65
C SER A 100 2.28 -4.00 -3.56
N ILE A 101 2.08 -3.22 -2.50
CA ILE A 101 0.91 -2.35 -2.36
C ILE A 101 0.95 -1.21 -3.38
N THR A 102 2.12 -0.61 -3.62
CA THR A 102 2.28 0.44 -4.63
C THR A 102 1.98 -0.11 -6.01
N GLU A 103 2.52 -1.28 -6.36
CA GLU A 103 2.27 -1.97 -7.63
C GLU A 103 0.79 -2.31 -7.79
N ARG A 104 0.16 -2.94 -6.79
CA ARG A 104 -1.25 -3.29 -6.83
C ARG A 104 -2.15 -2.07 -6.95
N ARG A 105 -1.87 -1.00 -6.19
CA ARG A 105 -2.60 0.27 -6.28
C ARG A 105 -2.49 0.83 -7.70
N GLN A 106 -1.30 0.81 -8.31
CA GLN A 106 -1.09 1.30 -9.66
C GLN A 106 -1.81 0.45 -10.71
N GLU A 107 -1.78 -0.88 -10.58
CA GLU A 107 -2.52 -1.81 -11.45
C GLU A 107 -4.02 -1.50 -11.43
N LEU A 108 -4.58 -1.30 -10.24
CA LEU A 108 -6.00 -0.95 -10.07
C LEU A 108 -6.34 0.40 -10.69
N ILE A 109 -5.49 1.42 -10.51
CA ILE A 109 -5.65 2.75 -11.12
C ILE A 109 -5.63 2.64 -12.65
N ASP A 110 -4.67 1.91 -13.20
CA ASP A 110 -4.52 1.71 -14.65
C ASP A 110 -5.74 1.00 -15.24
N ARG A 111 -6.22 -0.05 -14.54
CA ARG A 111 -7.43 -0.77 -14.92
C ARG A 111 -8.65 0.13 -14.85
N MET A 112 -8.80 0.91 -13.79
CA MET A 112 -9.90 1.85 -13.63
C MET A 112 -9.89 2.91 -14.74
N ALA A 113 -8.73 3.49 -15.04
CA ALA A 113 -8.55 4.45 -16.15
C ALA A 113 -8.86 3.85 -17.53
N GLY A 114 -8.76 2.53 -17.68
CA GLY A 114 -9.16 1.80 -18.90
C GLY A 114 -10.69 1.75 -19.11
N THR A 115 -11.49 1.94 -18.06
CA THR A 115 -12.97 1.85 -18.11
C THR A 115 -13.64 3.20 -18.33
N GLU A 116 -14.82 3.22 -18.96
CA GLU A 116 -15.60 4.46 -19.12
C GLU A 116 -16.03 5.08 -17.78
N ALA A 117 -16.44 4.24 -16.82
CA ALA A 117 -16.79 4.67 -15.47
C ALA A 117 -15.60 5.29 -14.73
N GLY A 118 -14.42 4.68 -14.82
CA GLY A 118 -13.21 5.20 -14.20
C GLY A 118 -12.70 6.50 -14.84
N LYS A 119 -12.74 6.61 -16.17
CA LYS A 119 -12.46 7.89 -16.87
C LYS A 119 -13.41 9.00 -16.41
N HIS A 120 -14.70 8.68 -16.30
CA HIS A 120 -15.69 9.63 -15.81
C HIS A 120 -15.40 10.05 -14.37
N TRP A 121 -15.12 9.09 -13.48
CA TRP A 121 -14.72 9.33 -12.09
C TRP A 121 -13.52 10.29 -11.99
N MET A 122 -12.41 9.96 -12.65
CA MET A 122 -11.19 10.76 -12.60
C MET A 122 -11.39 12.19 -13.11
N ARG A 123 -12.24 12.38 -14.12
CA ARG A 123 -12.62 13.71 -14.63
C ARG A 123 -13.46 14.48 -13.63
N CYS A 124 -14.49 13.86 -13.06
CA CYS A 124 -15.46 14.53 -12.21
C CYS A 124 -14.90 14.86 -10.82
N MET A 125 -14.06 14.00 -10.26
CA MET A 125 -13.45 14.20 -8.93
C MET A 125 -12.49 15.41 -8.85
N ARG A 126 -12.17 16.04 -9.99
CA ARG A 126 -11.47 17.34 -10.02
C ARG A 126 -12.36 18.50 -9.55
N GLN A 127 -13.68 18.31 -9.51
CA GLN A 127 -14.67 19.33 -9.14
C GLN A 127 -15.23 19.06 -7.73
N LYS A 128 -15.63 20.12 -7.04
CA LYS A 128 -16.33 20.00 -5.75
C LYS A 128 -17.63 19.20 -5.94
N GLY A 129 -17.79 18.12 -5.19
CA GLY A 129 -18.94 17.22 -5.33
C GLY A 129 -18.91 16.32 -6.56
N GLY A 130 -17.74 16.12 -7.18
CA GLY A 130 -17.54 15.34 -8.39
C GLY A 130 -18.22 13.97 -8.43
N TRP A 131 -18.21 13.27 -7.30
CA TRP A 131 -18.84 11.97 -7.15
C TRP A 131 -20.34 11.95 -7.48
N LYS A 132 -21.06 13.07 -7.28
CA LYS A 132 -22.48 13.20 -7.61
C LYS A 132 -22.72 13.06 -9.11
N PHE A 133 -21.83 13.63 -9.93
CA PHE A 133 -21.89 13.48 -11.37
C PHE A 133 -21.64 12.03 -11.79
N THR A 134 -20.70 11.35 -11.15
CA THR A 134 -20.48 9.91 -11.36
C THR A 134 -21.71 9.09 -10.96
N ALA A 135 -22.35 9.42 -9.84
CA ALA A 135 -23.56 8.73 -9.38
C ALA A 135 -24.70 8.86 -10.41
N ILE A 136 -24.94 10.07 -10.92
CA ILE A 136 -25.92 10.33 -11.98
C ILE A 136 -25.56 9.58 -13.26
N TYR A 137 -24.29 9.60 -13.66
CA TYR A 137 -23.81 8.89 -14.86
C TYR A 137 -24.07 7.39 -14.76
N LEU A 138 -23.67 6.75 -13.67
CA LEU A 138 -23.90 5.32 -13.44
C LEU A 138 -25.38 4.98 -13.28
N TRP A 139 -26.20 5.90 -12.77
CA TRP A 139 -27.66 5.75 -12.70
C TRP A 139 -28.31 5.84 -14.09
N GLY A 140 -27.91 6.80 -14.91
CA GLY A 140 -28.45 6.99 -16.26
C GLY A 140 -28.04 5.90 -17.25
N GLU A 141 -26.84 5.33 -17.09
CA GLU A 141 -26.29 4.31 -17.98
C GLU A 141 -26.63 2.87 -17.56
N ARG A 142 -27.58 2.67 -16.63
CA ARG A 142 -27.99 1.34 -16.13
C ARG A 142 -28.44 0.34 -17.19
N SER A 143 -28.90 0.82 -18.34
CA SER A 143 -29.29 -0.03 -19.48
C SER A 143 -28.10 -0.43 -20.38
N ARG A 144 -26.93 0.21 -20.20
CA ARG A 144 -25.76 0.09 -21.06
C ARG A 144 -24.52 -0.43 -20.34
N VAL A 145 -24.44 -0.25 -19.02
CA VAL A 145 -23.37 -0.79 -18.18
C VAL A 145 -23.91 -2.01 -17.42
N THR A 146 -23.20 -3.13 -17.51
CA THR A 146 -23.61 -4.36 -16.82
C THR A 146 -23.43 -4.24 -15.31
N SER A 147 -24.17 -5.03 -14.53
CA SER A 147 -24.02 -5.00 -13.06
C SER A 147 -22.60 -5.35 -12.65
N GLU A 148 -21.97 -6.32 -13.32
CA GLU A 148 -20.60 -6.75 -13.05
C GLU A 148 -19.58 -5.64 -13.28
N ALA A 149 -19.77 -4.82 -14.32
CA ALA A 149 -18.89 -3.69 -14.59
C ALA A 149 -19.04 -2.59 -13.54
N ILE A 150 -20.27 -2.35 -13.05
CA ILE A 150 -20.53 -1.41 -11.95
C ILE A 150 -19.92 -1.95 -10.64
N ASP A 151 -20.10 -3.23 -10.34
CA ASP A 151 -19.60 -3.84 -9.11
C ASP A 151 -18.06 -3.86 -9.10
N LEU A 152 -17.44 -4.14 -10.24
CA LEU A 152 -15.98 -4.04 -10.41
C LEU A 152 -15.49 -2.59 -10.24
N PHE A 153 -16.22 -1.60 -10.75
CA PHE A 153 -15.88 -0.19 -10.55
C PHE A 153 -15.83 0.17 -9.06
N PHE A 154 -16.86 -0.21 -8.29
CA PHE A 154 -16.87 0.05 -6.85
C PHE A 154 -15.76 -0.70 -6.12
N LEU A 155 -15.51 -1.96 -6.49
CA LEU A 155 -14.44 -2.76 -5.88
C LEU A 155 -13.06 -2.13 -6.08
N MET A 156 -12.73 -1.74 -7.32
CA MET A 156 -11.47 -1.05 -7.61
C MET A 156 -11.38 0.28 -6.88
N LEU A 157 -12.47 1.06 -6.86
CA LEU A 157 -12.51 2.34 -6.16
C LEU A 157 -12.16 2.19 -4.68
N ASP A 158 -12.74 1.17 -4.02
CA ASP A 158 -12.53 0.92 -2.60
C ASP A 158 -11.13 0.37 -2.30
N GLU A 159 -10.65 -0.61 -3.07
CA GLU A 159 -9.29 -1.15 -2.94
C GLU A 159 -8.23 -0.05 -3.12
N ILE A 160 -8.35 0.81 -4.14
CA ILE A 160 -7.41 1.93 -4.37
C ILE A 160 -7.37 2.86 -3.15
N SER A 161 -8.53 3.13 -2.56
CA SER A 161 -8.66 4.06 -1.43
C SER A 161 -8.02 3.49 -0.18
N ILE A 162 -8.32 2.23 0.16
CA ILE A 162 -7.72 1.53 1.30
C ILE A 162 -6.20 1.45 1.16
N LEU A 163 -5.70 1.10 -0.03
CA LEU A 163 -4.24 1.02 -0.28
C LEU A 163 -3.57 2.39 -0.21
N THR A 164 -4.26 3.45 -0.65
CA THR A 164 -3.76 4.84 -0.52
C THR A 164 -3.65 5.26 0.94
N ASP A 165 -4.64 4.93 1.76
CA ASP A 165 -4.59 5.19 3.20
C ASP A 165 -3.53 4.36 3.91
N PHE A 166 -3.35 3.10 3.50
CA PHE A 166 -2.26 2.26 3.97
C PHE A 166 -0.90 2.93 3.72
N LEU A 167 -0.60 3.29 2.47
CA LEU A 167 0.68 3.91 2.08
C LEU A 167 0.90 5.26 2.76
N ALA A 168 -0.19 5.94 3.16
CA ALA A 168 -0.16 7.17 3.92
C ALA A 168 0.04 6.98 5.44
N GLY A 169 0.15 5.74 5.94
CA GLY A 169 0.27 5.43 7.37
C GLY A 169 -1.04 5.56 8.16
N ARG A 170 -2.19 5.59 7.46
CA ARG A 170 -3.54 5.61 8.04
C ARG A 170 -4.18 4.22 8.17
N SER A 171 -3.38 3.16 8.06
CA SER A 171 -3.86 1.77 8.15
C SER A 171 -4.60 1.44 9.46
N LYS A 172 -4.36 2.21 10.52
CA LYS A 172 -5.02 2.04 11.83
C LYS A 172 -6.52 2.23 11.77
N ASP A 173 -7.00 3.11 10.90
CA ASP A 173 -8.43 3.39 10.71
C ASP A 173 -9.17 2.15 10.16
N TYR A 174 -8.41 1.23 9.55
CA TYR A 174 -8.88 -0.03 8.98
C TYR A 174 -8.61 -1.24 9.89
N GLY A 175 -8.19 -1.00 11.14
CA GLY A 175 -7.88 -2.05 12.10
C GLY A 175 -6.54 -2.75 11.85
N TYR A 176 -5.66 -2.16 11.04
CA TYR A 176 -4.31 -2.69 10.87
C TYR A 176 -3.27 -1.87 11.63
N ASP A 177 -2.60 -2.51 12.59
CA ASP A 177 -1.51 -1.91 13.36
C ASP A 177 -0.12 -2.26 12.81
N PHE A 178 0.16 -1.80 11.59
CA PHE A 178 1.50 -1.97 10.98
C PHE A 178 2.58 -1.07 11.60
N LYS A 179 2.21 -0.16 12.52
CA LYS A 179 3.18 0.65 13.29
C LYS A 179 4.12 -0.18 14.16
N THR A 180 3.94 -1.50 14.22
CA THR A 180 4.84 -2.40 14.94
C THR A 180 6.02 -2.90 14.13
N LYS A 181 6.13 -2.60 12.81
CA LYS A 181 7.26 -3.11 12.00
C LYS A 181 8.02 -2.11 11.11
N GLU A 182 7.62 -0.84 10.98
CA GLU A 182 8.46 0.15 10.28
C GLU A 182 8.50 1.53 10.97
N PHE A 183 9.73 2.09 11.02
CA PHE A 183 10.19 3.45 11.36
C PHE A 183 10.82 3.75 12.74
N THR A 184 10.84 2.85 13.71
CA THR A 184 11.64 3.07 14.94
C THR A 184 13.14 2.82 14.74
N ASP A 185 13.51 2.03 13.71
CA ASP A 185 14.87 1.51 13.54
C ASP A 185 15.73 2.32 12.57
N TYR A 186 15.11 3.14 11.70
CA TYR A 186 15.86 3.94 10.73
C TYR A 186 16.78 4.96 11.40
N GLY A 187 16.27 5.67 12.41
CA GLY A 187 17.07 6.66 13.15
C GLY A 187 18.27 6.01 13.86
N LYS A 188 18.06 4.84 14.47
CA LYS A 188 19.09 4.11 15.21
C LYS A 188 20.16 3.51 14.28
N LEU A 189 19.75 2.94 13.15
CA LEU A 189 20.69 2.32 12.20
C LEU A 189 21.43 3.35 11.34
N LYS A 190 20.81 4.49 11.03
CA LYS A 190 21.42 5.53 10.18
C LYS A 190 22.76 6.02 10.71
N GLU A 191 22.94 6.07 12.03
CA GLU A 191 24.22 6.47 12.66
C GLU A 191 25.38 5.53 12.31
N TYR A 192 25.09 4.30 11.90
CA TYR A 192 26.08 3.29 11.55
C TYR A 192 26.23 3.09 10.05
N ILE A 193 25.49 3.81 9.20
CA ILE A 193 25.51 3.57 7.75
C ILE A 193 26.32 4.66 7.05
N TYR A 194 27.19 4.23 6.14
CA TYR A 194 27.93 5.15 5.27
C TYR A 194 27.09 5.49 4.03
N GLY A 195 26.98 6.78 3.70
CA GLY A 195 26.35 7.24 2.46
C GLY A 195 25.21 8.24 2.66
N ASN A 196 24.59 8.63 1.55
CA ASN A 196 23.45 9.55 1.55
C ASN A 196 22.15 8.85 2.00
N GLU A 197 21.10 9.64 2.24
CA GLU A 197 19.84 9.14 2.79
C GLU A 197 19.20 8.01 1.94
N GLY A 198 19.33 8.09 0.61
CA GLY A 198 18.82 7.07 -0.31
C GLY A 198 19.56 5.75 -0.18
N LYS A 199 20.90 5.78 -0.14
CA LYS A 199 21.73 4.59 0.10
C LYS A 199 21.46 3.97 1.47
N ALA A 200 21.34 4.81 2.50
CA ALA A 200 21.06 4.33 3.85
C ALA A 200 19.72 3.59 3.96
N ARG A 201 18.68 4.07 3.28
CA ARG A 201 17.38 3.36 3.22
C ARG A 201 17.53 1.98 2.58
N LYS A 202 18.25 1.88 1.47
CA LYS A 202 18.46 0.62 0.76
C LYS A 202 19.27 -0.40 1.57
N ILE A 203 20.29 0.05 2.29
CA ILE A 203 21.08 -0.81 3.19
C ILE A 203 20.21 -1.35 4.33
N ILE A 204 19.39 -0.51 4.97
CA ILE A 204 18.49 -0.93 6.05
C ILE A 204 17.44 -1.94 5.55
N GLU A 205 16.85 -1.66 4.39
CA GLU A 205 15.90 -2.55 3.73
C GLU A 205 16.51 -3.94 3.50
N LEU A 206 17.72 -4.00 2.95
CA LEU A 206 18.42 -5.26 2.71
C LEU A 206 18.78 -6.01 3.99
N LEU A 207 19.18 -5.31 5.06
CA LEU A 207 19.43 -5.93 6.37
C LEU A 207 18.16 -6.53 6.96
N ASN A 208 17.04 -5.80 6.94
CA ASN A 208 15.75 -6.29 7.43
C ASN A 208 15.28 -7.52 6.66
N GLN A 209 15.32 -7.47 5.33
CA GLN A 209 14.98 -8.59 4.44
C GLN A 209 15.83 -9.82 4.74
N SER A 210 17.13 -9.62 4.85
CA SER A 210 18.08 -10.71 5.01
C SER A 210 18.04 -11.35 6.40
N ILE A 211 17.47 -10.69 7.41
CA ILE A 211 17.39 -11.21 8.79
C ILE A 211 16.00 -11.78 9.10
N ALA A 212 14.95 -11.30 8.43
CA ALA A 212 13.57 -11.69 8.68
C ALA A 212 13.38 -13.23 8.72
N GLY A 213 12.72 -13.70 9.78
CA GLY A 213 12.34 -15.12 9.94
C GLY A 213 13.49 -16.06 10.33
N LYS A 214 14.74 -15.57 10.40
CA LYS A 214 15.87 -16.38 10.85
C LYS A 214 15.82 -16.56 12.37
N LYS A 215 16.19 -17.76 12.82
CA LYS A 215 16.14 -18.16 14.25
C LYS A 215 17.47 -18.65 14.79
N GLU A 216 18.48 -18.78 13.94
CA GLU A 216 19.80 -19.24 14.35
C GLU A 216 20.75 -18.04 14.46
N PRO A 217 21.52 -17.91 15.56
CA PRO A 217 22.47 -16.81 15.74
C PRO A 217 23.39 -16.58 14.54
N LYS A 218 23.94 -17.67 13.98
CA LYS A 218 24.84 -17.59 12.82
C LYS A 218 24.16 -16.92 11.62
N THR A 219 22.93 -17.30 11.30
CA THR A 219 22.24 -16.81 10.11
C THR A 219 21.65 -15.43 10.32
N MET A 220 21.24 -15.08 11.54
CA MET A 220 20.74 -13.74 11.91
C MET A 220 21.86 -12.68 11.88
N VAL A 221 23.07 -13.02 12.32
CA VAL A 221 24.20 -12.05 12.36
C VAL A 221 24.91 -11.92 11.01
N MET A 222 24.79 -12.93 10.13
CA MET A 222 25.44 -12.98 8.82
C MET A 222 25.23 -11.72 7.96
N PRO A 223 24.02 -11.16 7.81
CA PRO A 223 23.81 -9.98 6.95
C PRO A 223 24.45 -8.72 7.53
N ILE A 224 24.38 -8.54 8.86
CA ILE A 224 25.09 -7.45 9.54
C ILE A 224 26.59 -7.57 9.27
N ARG A 225 27.11 -8.79 9.35
CA ARG A 225 28.51 -9.07 9.12
C ARG A 225 28.93 -8.79 7.67
N ALA A 226 28.13 -9.24 6.70
CA ALA A 226 28.39 -8.99 5.28
C ALA A 226 28.40 -7.49 4.97
N ALA A 227 27.44 -6.73 5.51
CA ALA A 227 27.39 -5.28 5.34
C ALA A 227 28.59 -4.56 5.97
N TYR A 228 29.07 -5.05 7.12
CA TYR A 228 30.26 -4.51 7.78
C TYR A 228 31.53 -4.77 6.97
N GLU A 229 31.72 -6.00 6.47
CA GLU A 229 32.87 -6.33 5.59
C GLU A 229 32.81 -5.64 4.24
N ALA A 230 31.61 -5.43 3.69
CA ALA A 230 31.41 -4.68 2.45
C ALA A 230 31.76 -3.18 2.61
N GLY A 231 31.80 -2.66 3.83
CA GLY A 231 31.97 -1.23 4.10
C GLY A 231 30.68 -0.41 3.96
N ALA A 232 29.52 -1.06 3.91
CA ALA A 232 28.21 -0.40 3.87
C ALA A 232 27.79 0.14 5.24
N VAL A 233 28.22 -0.53 6.31
CA VAL A 233 27.95 -0.11 7.70
C VAL A 233 29.21 -0.13 8.55
N ALA A 234 29.23 0.69 9.60
CA ALA A 234 30.10 0.54 10.75
C ALA A 234 29.66 -0.65 11.61
N ARG A 235 30.50 -1.07 12.55
CA ARG A 235 30.16 -2.15 13.48
C ARG A 235 28.97 -1.73 14.35
N ILE A 236 27.86 -2.44 14.20
CA ILE A 236 26.65 -2.25 15.01
C ILE A 236 26.90 -2.86 16.42
N PRO A 237 26.59 -2.15 17.51
CA PRO A 237 26.64 -2.70 18.86
C PRO A 237 25.60 -3.80 19.09
N HIS A 238 25.92 -4.78 19.94
CA HIS A 238 24.99 -5.89 20.25
C HIS A 238 23.65 -5.40 20.81
N ASN A 239 23.62 -4.40 21.68
CA ASN A 239 22.37 -3.83 22.20
C ASN A 239 21.52 -3.19 21.10
N THR A 240 22.15 -2.50 20.14
CA THR A 240 21.44 -1.95 18.98
C THR A 240 20.91 -3.07 18.08
N PHE A 241 21.69 -4.14 17.89
CA PHE A 241 21.22 -5.31 17.15
C PHE A 241 20.04 -6.01 17.84
N GLU A 242 20.15 -6.23 19.16
CA GLU A 242 19.13 -6.87 19.99
C GLU A 242 17.80 -6.11 19.93
N GLU A 243 17.85 -4.80 20.13
CA GLU A 243 16.66 -3.94 20.08
C GLU A 243 15.95 -3.94 18.73
N ILE A 244 16.69 -4.14 17.63
CA ILE A 244 16.18 -3.90 16.27
C ILE A 244 15.86 -5.20 15.53
N PHE A 245 16.76 -6.18 15.60
CA PHE A 245 16.73 -7.39 14.78
C PHE A 245 16.46 -8.65 15.59
N ASP A 246 16.56 -8.59 16.92
CA ASP A 246 16.36 -9.74 17.81
C ASP A 246 15.48 -9.37 19.02
N PRO A 247 14.24 -8.91 18.79
CA PRO A 247 13.33 -8.52 19.87
C PRO A 247 12.93 -9.68 20.80
N GLU A 248 13.17 -10.92 20.38
CA GLU A 248 12.94 -12.14 21.18
C GLU A 248 14.20 -12.55 21.98
N ASN A 249 15.31 -11.80 21.87
CA ASN A 249 16.59 -12.04 22.55
C ASN A 249 17.14 -13.46 22.35
N ILE A 250 16.99 -13.98 21.13
CA ILE A 250 17.44 -15.31 20.70
C ILE A 250 18.98 -15.37 20.65
N VAL A 251 19.61 -14.27 20.22
CA VAL A 251 21.04 -14.15 20.00
C VAL A 251 21.72 -13.58 21.24
N LYS A 252 22.34 -14.48 22.01
CA LYS A 252 23.20 -14.10 23.13
C LYS A 252 24.36 -13.22 22.67
N LYS A 253 24.72 -12.23 23.49
CA LYS A 253 25.87 -11.32 23.27
C LYS A 253 27.17 -12.04 22.89
N SER A 254 27.45 -13.19 23.51
CA SER A 254 28.64 -13.99 23.18
C SER A 254 28.61 -14.51 21.74
N SER A 255 27.47 -15.03 21.29
CA SER A 255 27.27 -15.51 19.92
C SER A 255 27.27 -14.37 18.91
N TYR A 256 26.65 -13.23 19.24
CA TYR A 256 26.73 -12.04 18.40
C TYR A 256 28.19 -11.62 18.16
N ASN A 257 28.97 -11.51 19.24
CA ASN A 257 30.37 -11.12 19.15
C ASN A 257 31.23 -12.13 18.40
N GLU A 258 30.95 -13.42 18.56
CA GLU A 258 31.61 -14.49 17.81
C GLU A 258 31.38 -14.35 16.31
N TYR A 259 30.13 -14.15 15.87
CA TYR A 259 29.78 -14.08 14.46
C TYR A 259 30.09 -12.73 13.79
N ILE A 260 30.25 -11.66 14.56
CA ILE A 260 30.63 -10.33 14.05
C ILE A 260 32.14 -10.06 14.08
N ASP A 261 32.98 -10.96 14.61
CA ASP A 261 34.45 -10.79 14.74
C ASP A 261 35.20 -11.05 13.42
N LEU A 262 36.00 -10.09 12.95
CA LEU A 262 36.72 -10.15 11.65
C LEU A 262 37.73 -11.28 11.58
N ASN A 263 38.20 -11.73 12.73
CA ASN A 263 39.16 -12.81 12.81
C ASN A 263 38.48 -14.20 12.76
N ASN A 264 37.16 -14.26 12.96
CA ASN A 264 36.42 -15.52 12.93
C ASN A 264 36.01 -15.86 11.48
N ARG A 265 36.56 -16.96 10.94
CA ARG A 265 36.25 -17.45 9.59
C ARG A 265 35.04 -18.40 9.60
N CYS A 266 33.95 -17.97 10.20
CA CYS A 266 32.74 -18.77 10.38
C CYS A 266 31.81 -18.80 9.15
N TYR A 267 32.00 -17.88 8.20
CA TYR A 267 31.24 -17.77 6.97
C TYR A 267 32.12 -18.13 5.76
N ASN A 268 31.90 -19.31 5.20
CA ASN A 268 32.58 -19.79 3.99
C ASN A 268 31.56 -20.26 2.93
N ASP A 269 30.29 -19.88 3.11
CA ASP A 269 29.19 -20.31 2.25
C ASP A 269 28.86 -19.25 1.17
N PRO A 270 28.30 -19.66 0.01
CA PRO A 270 27.97 -18.74 -1.08
C PRO A 270 26.97 -17.64 -0.71
N ALA A 271 26.11 -17.87 0.29
CA ALA A 271 25.11 -16.89 0.70
C ALA A 271 25.76 -15.65 1.33
N PHE A 272 26.82 -15.85 2.11
CA PHE A 272 27.61 -14.73 2.64
C PHE A 272 28.26 -13.89 1.54
N ALA A 273 28.86 -14.54 0.54
CA ALA A 273 29.48 -13.84 -0.59
C ALA A 273 28.46 -13.04 -1.42
N SER A 274 27.28 -13.62 -1.71
CA SER A 274 26.18 -12.93 -2.39
C SER A 274 25.75 -11.67 -1.63
N LEU A 275 25.55 -11.78 -0.32
CA LEU A 275 25.16 -10.64 0.51
C LEU A 275 26.23 -9.53 0.48
N MET A 276 27.51 -9.89 0.53
CA MET A 276 28.60 -8.91 0.43
C MET A 276 28.56 -8.15 -0.89
N GLU A 277 28.39 -8.85 -2.02
CA GLU A 277 28.27 -8.23 -3.35
C GLU A 277 27.07 -7.28 -3.43
N GLU A 278 25.93 -7.68 -2.85
CA GLU A 278 24.73 -6.83 -2.79
C GLU A 278 24.97 -5.56 -1.96
N PHE A 279 25.61 -5.65 -0.79
CA PHE A 279 25.92 -4.48 0.02
C PHE A 279 26.95 -3.55 -0.63
N GLN A 280 27.93 -4.09 -1.36
CA GLN A 280 28.95 -3.30 -2.07
C GLN A 280 28.36 -2.35 -3.12
N GLN A 281 27.18 -2.65 -3.67
CA GLN A 281 26.50 -1.76 -4.64
C GLN A 281 26.09 -0.42 -4.02
N TYR A 282 26.02 -0.33 -2.69
CA TYR A 282 25.54 0.84 -1.97
C TYR A 282 26.64 1.64 -1.25
N VAL A 283 27.88 1.16 -1.27
CA VAL A 283 29.08 1.89 -0.76
C VAL A 283 29.46 3.00 -1.72
#